data_AF-A0A366X6N2-F1
#
_entry.id   AF-A0A366X6N2-F1
#
_cell.length_a   1.000
_cell.length_b   1.000
_cell.length_c   1.000
_cell.angle_alpha   90.00
_cell.angle_beta   90.00
_cell.angle_gamma   90.00
#
_symmetry.space_group_name_H-M   'P 1'
#
loop_
_entity.id
_entity.type
_entity.pdbx_description
1 polymer ?
#
loop_
_entity_poly.entity_id
_entity_poly.type
_entity_poly.pdbx_seq_one_letter_code
_entity_poly.pdbx_strand_id
1 'polypeptide(L)'
;MEMDNAANDPITSFLAVYTVRDPWGRTSTLEFHQAFAAWYADWQGEPISLGDGKTGNATVQDGLSAHGIRKMKSNGNMTFAGIRWRDATTVQALLAKPPAKNEA
;
A
#
# COMPACT_ATOMS: atom_id res chain seq x y z
N MET A 1 3.42 11.12 26.98
CA MET A 1 3.08 11.84 25.73
C MET A 1 3.94 11.21 24.66
N GLU A 2 3.50 10.09 24.10
CA GLU A 2 4.26 9.30 23.13
C GLU A 2 4.10 9.95 21.76
N MET A 3 5.06 10.81 21.40
CA MET A 3 5.13 11.53 20.13
C MET A 3 6.30 11.04 19.27
N ASP A 4 6.65 9.75 19.31
CA ASP A 4 7.76 9.21 18.50
C ASP A 4 7.49 7.76 18.06
N ASN A 5 6.47 7.53 17.24
CA ASN A 5 6.41 6.28 16.48
C ASN A 5 5.64 6.34 15.15
N ALA A 6 4.91 7.42 14.86
CA ALA A 6 4.25 7.59 13.56
C ALA A 6 5.24 7.78 12.39
N ALA A 7 6.48 8.22 12.67
CA ALA A 7 7.53 8.37 11.66
C ALA A 7 8.19 7.04 11.25
N ASN A 8 7.93 5.95 11.99
CA ASN A 8 8.46 4.61 11.69
C ASN A 8 7.42 3.64 11.10
N ASP A 9 6.15 4.03 11.02
CA ASP A 9 5.13 3.19 10.39
C ASP A 9 5.15 3.38 8.87
N PRO A 10 5.54 2.34 8.11
CA PRO A 10 5.67 2.45 6.66
C PRO A 10 4.32 2.65 5.98
N ILE A 11 3.24 2.11 6.54
CA ILE A 11 1.88 2.26 6.00
C ILE A 11 1.43 3.72 6.10
N THR A 12 1.55 4.34 7.28
CA THR A 12 1.24 5.75 7.52
C THR A 12 2.01 6.65 6.56
N SER A 13 3.32 6.42 6.45
CA SER A 13 4.21 7.20 5.58
C SER A 13 3.82 7.08 4.10
N PHE A 14 3.54 5.86 3.64
CA PHE A 14 3.09 5.62 2.27
C PHE A 14 1.73 6.27 1.98
N LEU A 15 0.75 6.09 2.87
CA LEU A 15 -0.59 6.65 2.69
C LEU A 15 -0.56 8.18 2.62
N ALA A 16 0.23 8.83 3.49
CA ALA A 16 0.35 10.28 3.56
C ALA A 16 0.91 10.91 2.27
N VAL A 17 1.78 10.20 1.56
CA VAL A 17 2.45 10.70 0.35
C VAL A 17 1.69 10.33 -0.92
N TYR A 18 1.26 9.07 -1.04
CA TYR A 18 0.79 8.50 -2.31
C TYR A 18 -0.72 8.37 -2.43
N THR A 19 -1.47 8.56 -1.34
CA THR A 19 -2.92 8.43 -1.34
C THR A 19 -3.62 9.67 -0.81
N VAL A 20 -4.93 9.73 -1.06
CA VAL A 20 -5.83 10.67 -0.40
C VAL A 20 -7.02 9.89 0.16
N ARG A 21 -7.56 10.37 1.28
CA ARG A 21 -8.78 9.82 1.86
C ARG A 21 -9.96 10.19 0.99
N ASP A 22 -10.72 9.17 0.60
CA ASP A 22 -11.91 9.33 -0.21
C ASP A 22 -12.91 8.21 0.15
N PRO A 23 -14.07 8.53 0.75
CA PRO A 23 -15.05 7.51 1.18
C PRO A 23 -15.56 6.63 0.03
N TRP A 24 -15.53 7.15 -1.19
CA TRP A 24 -15.94 6.46 -2.42
C TRP A 24 -14.75 5.90 -3.20
N GLY A 25 -13.54 6.20 -2.72
CA GLY A 25 -12.28 5.81 -3.32
C GLY A 25 -12.10 4.30 -3.22
N ARG A 26 -11.73 3.72 -4.36
CA ARG A 26 -11.39 2.30 -4.47
C ARG A 26 -10.02 2.20 -5.12
N THR A 27 -9.10 1.57 -4.42
CA THR A 27 -7.78 1.23 -4.94
C THR A 27 -7.67 -0.28 -5.09
N SER A 28 -7.19 -0.78 -6.22
CA SER A 28 -6.95 -2.22 -6.39
C SER A 28 -5.98 -2.73 -5.32
N THR A 29 -6.32 -3.82 -4.63
CA THR A 29 -5.42 -4.41 -3.64
C THR A 29 -4.10 -4.87 -4.28
N LEU A 30 -4.17 -5.38 -5.52
CA LEU A 30 -2.99 -5.80 -6.26
C LEU A 30 -2.05 -4.62 -6.55
N GLU A 31 -2.59 -3.55 -7.13
CA GLU A 31 -1.83 -2.33 -7.43
C GLU A 31 -1.24 -1.72 -6.16
N PHE A 32 -2.03 -1.69 -5.08
CA PHE A 32 -1.57 -1.17 -3.80
C PHE A 32 -0.37 -1.94 -3.28
N HIS A 33 -0.42 -3.27 -3.27
CA HIS A 33 0.71 -4.08 -2.81
C HIS A 33 1.94 -3.90 -3.70
N GLN A 34 1.78 -3.84 -5.03
CA GLN A 34 2.91 -3.63 -5.94
C GLN A 34 3.59 -2.28 -5.68
N ALA A 35 2.80 -1.21 -5.59
CA ALA A 35 3.32 0.11 -5.29
C ALA A 35 3.94 0.19 -3.90
N PHE A 36 3.30 -0.39 -2.89
CA PHE A 36 3.84 -0.41 -1.52
C PHE A 36 5.14 -1.19 -1.45
N ALA A 37 5.24 -2.39 -2.06
CA ALA A 37 6.48 -3.17 -2.08
C ALA A 37 7.63 -2.43 -2.77
N ALA A 38 7.35 -1.79 -3.92
CA ALA A 38 8.35 -1.04 -4.65
C ALA A 38 8.85 0.16 -3.85
N TRP A 39 7.95 0.95 -3.26
CA TRP A 39 8.32 2.06 -2.39
C TRP A 39 9.05 1.60 -1.13
N TYR A 40 8.61 0.51 -0.53
CA TYR A 40 9.18 -0.01 0.70
C TYR A 40 10.61 -0.52 0.49
N ALA A 41 10.88 -1.15 -0.67
CA ALA A 41 12.23 -1.52 -1.06
C ALA A 41 13.16 -0.29 -1.20
N ASP A 42 12.67 0.79 -1.80
CA ASP A 42 13.41 2.06 -1.88
C ASP A 42 13.62 2.71 -0.49
N TRP A 43 12.67 2.51 0.44
CA TRP A 43 12.71 3.11 1.79
C TRP A 43 13.58 2.34 2.79
N GLN A 44 13.43 1.01 2.86
CA GLN A 44 14.18 0.16 3.80
C GLN A 44 15.50 -0.34 3.20
N GLY A 45 15.66 -0.28 1.88
CA GLY A 45 16.81 -0.85 1.15
C GLY A 45 16.71 -2.36 0.89
N GLU A 46 15.65 -3.02 1.38
CA GLU A 46 15.43 -4.46 1.24
C GLU A 46 14.03 -4.72 0.65
N PRO A 47 13.89 -5.65 -0.31
CA PRO A 47 12.59 -5.98 -0.89
C PRO A 47 11.69 -6.66 0.15
N ILE A 48 10.43 -6.20 0.24
CA ILE A 48 9.40 -6.89 1.02
C ILE A 48 8.64 -7.87 0.12
N SER A 49 8.68 -9.15 0.46
CA SER A 49 7.84 -10.17 -0.18
C SER A 49 6.40 -10.04 0.29
N LEU A 50 5.60 -9.34 -0.53
CA LEU A 50 4.13 -9.30 -0.40
C LEU A 50 3.43 -10.36 -1.27
N GLY A 51 4.19 -11.21 -1.97
CA GLY A 51 3.68 -12.28 -2.81
C GLY A 51 3.28 -13.52 -2.01
N ASP A 52 2.03 -13.98 -2.18
CA ASP A 52 1.35 -15.20 -1.67
C ASP A 52 1.50 -15.61 -0.19
N GLY A 53 2.45 -15.02 0.55
CA GLY A 53 2.71 -15.26 1.95
C GLY A 53 1.71 -14.52 2.82
N LYS A 54 1.00 -15.28 3.65
CA LYS A 54 0.00 -14.78 4.61
C LYS A 54 0.53 -13.67 5.52
N THR A 55 1.82 -13.65 5.82
CA THR A 55 2.41 -12.77 6.84
C THR A 55 2.55 -11.31 6.38
N GLY A 56 3.15 -11.06 5.20
CA GLY A 56 3.30 -9.69 4.69
C GLY A 56 1.97 -9.03 4.31
N ASN A 57 1.05 -9.82 3.75
CA ASN A 57 -0.30 -9.38 3.39
C ASN A 57 -1.15 -9.06 4.65
N ALA A 58 -0.99 -9.84 5.72
CA ALA A 58 -1.68 -9.60 6.99
C ALA A 58 -1.20 -8.30 7.66
N THR A 59 0.11 -8.03 7.71
CA THR A 59 0.65 -6.79 8.31
C THR A 59 0.19 -5.55 7.56
N VAL A 60 0.21 -5.57 6.22
CA VAL A 60 -0.29 -4.46 5.40
C VAL A 60 -1.79 -4.27 5.62
N GLN A 61 -2.58 -5.35 5.63
CA GLN A 61 -4.01 -5.27 5.85
C GLN A 61 -4.37 -4.76 7.27
N ASP A 62 -3.63 -5.18 8.29
CA ASP A 62 -3.84 -4.74 9.67
C ASP A 62 -3.54 -3.25 9.82
N GLY A 63 -2.39 -2.79 9.30
CA GLY A 63 -2.04 -1.37 9.29
C GLY A 63 -3.07 -0.52 8.53
N LEU A 64 -3.54 -0.99 7.37
CA LEU A 64 -4.63 -0.34 6.63
C LEU A 64 -5.94 -0.31 7.43
N SER A 65 -6.25 -1.37 8.17
CA SER A 65 -7.46 -1.45 9.00
C SER A 65 -7.41 -0.49 10.18
N ALA A 66 -6.24 -0.30 10.81
CA ALA A 66 -6.00 0.72 11.83
C ALA A 66 -6.25 2.15 11.28
N HIS A 67 -6.04 2.33 9.99
CA HIS A 67 -6.37 3.54 9.25
C HIS A 67 -7.83 3.61 8.76
N GLY A 68 -8.70 2.66 9.11
CA GLY A 68 -10.09 2.62 8.66
C GLY A 68 -10.26 2.24 7.18
N ILE A 69 -9.19 1.76 6.53
CA ILE A 69 -9.21 1.30 5.14
C ILE A 69 -9.57 -0.17 5.16
N ARG A 70 -10.67 -0.51 4.49
CA ARG A 70 -11.18 -1.88 4.50
C ARG A 70 -10.94 -2.55 3.17
N LYS A 71 -10.52 -3.80 3.20
CA LYS A 71 -10.44 -4.66 2.02
C LYS A 71 -11.83 -5.20 1.70
N MET A 72 -12.32 -4.95 0.48
CA MET A 72 -13.62 -5.41 0.01
C MET A 72 -13.57 -5.88 -1.44
N LYS A 73 -14.52 -6.74 -1.82
CA LYS A 73 -14.70 -7.15 -3.22
C LYS A 73 -15.55 -6.09 -3.95
N SER A 74 -15.06 -5.61 -5.09
CA SER A 74 -15.74 -4.64 -5.96
C SER A 74 -15.63 -5.11 -7.41
N ASN A 75 -16.75 -5.30 -8.09
CA ASN A 75 -16.81 -5.76 -9.49
C ASN A 75 -15.92 -6.99 -9.79
N GLY A 76 -15.90 -7.96 -8.88
CA GLY A 76 -15.09 -9.17 -9.03
C GLY A 76 -13.65 -9.08 -8.50
N ASN A 77 -13.13 -7.86 -8.30
CA ASN A 77 -11.75 -7.62 -7.87
C ASN A 77 -11.65 -7.24 -6.40
N MET A 78 -10.52 -7.57 -5.76
CA MET A 78 -10.23 -7.13 -4.40
C MET A 78 -9.70 -5.70 -4.41
N THR A 79 -10.32 -4.85 -3.59
CA THR A 79 -10.03 -3.42 -3.50
C THR A 79 -9.94 -2.97 -2.05
N PHE A 80 -9.10 -1.98 -1.79
CA PHE A 80 -9.13 -1.19 -0.57
C PHE A 80 -10.08 -0.01 -0.74
N ALA A 81 -11.04 0.11 0.16
CA ALA A 81 -12.04 1.18 0.18
C ALA A 81 -11.68 2.26 1.20
N GLY A 82 -12.00 3.52 0.88
CA GLY A 82 -11.72 4.67 1.73
C GLY A 82 -10.46 5.45 1.34
N ILE A 83 -9.78 5.03 0.27
CA ILE A 83 -8.62 5.70 -0.31
C ILE A 83 -8.68 5.69 -1.83
N ARG A 84 -8.02 6.66 -2.44
CA ARG A 84 -7.64 6.64 -3.85
C ARG A 84 -6.20 7.12 -4.01
N TRP A 85 -5.59 6.80 -5.14
CA TRP A 85 -4.30 7.33 -5.53
C TRP A 85 -4.33 8.86 -5.57
N ARG A 86 -3.26 9.50 -5.08
CA ARG A 86 -3.06 10.93 -5.28
C ARG A 86 -2.72 11.18 -6.76
N ASP A 87 -3.27 12.26 -7.31
CA ASP A 87 -2.92 12.70 -8.67
C ASP A 87 -1.54 13.36 -8.64
N ALA A 88 -0.50 12.53 -8.71
CA ALA A 88 0.89 12.94 -8.65
C ALA A 88 1.74 12.06 -9.58
N THR A 89 2.70 12.69 -10.27
CA THR A 89 3.64 12.01 -11.17
C THR A 89 4.38 10.87 -10.47
N THR A 90 4.69 11.02 -9.18
CA THR A 90 5.36 9.99 -8.38
C THR A 90 4.51 8.73 -8.20
N VAL A 91 3.18 8.87 -8.07
CA VAL A 91 2.26 7.72 -7.98
C VAL A 91 2.20 6.99 -9.31
N GLN A 92 2.13 7.72 -10.43
CA GLN A 92 2.16 7.11 -11.77
C GLN A 92 3.48 6.37 -12.01
N ALA A 93 4.62 6.93 -11.62
CA ALA A 93 5.91 6.27 -11.71
C ALA A 93 5.96 4.98 -10.88
N LEU A 94 5.38 5.00 -9.67
CA LEU A 94 5.29 3.84 -8.78
C LEU A 94 4.41 2.73 -9.35
N LEU A 95 3.27 3.09 -9.93
CA LEU A 95 2.35 2.14 -10.57
C LEU A 95 2.87 1.59 -11.90
N ALA A 96 3.75 2.34 -12.58
CA ALA A 96 4.41 1.90 -13.80
C ALA A 96 5.61 0.97 -13.54
N LYS A 97 6.10 0.88 -12.30
CA LYS A 97 7.16 -0.09 -11.95
C LYS A 97 6.60 -1.51 -12.16
N PRO A 98 7.29 -2.37 -12.93
CA PRO A 98 6.88 -3.76 -13.04
C PRO A 98 6.89 -4.39 -11.64
N PRO A 99 6.01 -5.37 -11.36
CA PRO A 99 6.09 -6.12 -10.11
C PRO A 99 7.51 -6.62 -9.95
N ALA A 100 8.09 -6.46 -8.76
CA ALA A 100 9.39 -7.02 -8.43
C ALA A 100 9.36 -8.48 -8.87
N LYS A 101 10.10 -8.80 -9.93
CA LYS A 101 10.08 -10.14 -10.50
C LYS A 101 10.61 -11.06 -9.41
N ASN A 102 9.82 -12.07 -9.03
CA ASN A 102 10.43 -13.30 -8.52
C ASN A 102 11.29 -13.80 -9.68
N GLU A 103 12.60 -13.52 -9.65
CA GLU A 103 13.53 -14.33 -10.41
C GLU A 103 13.34 -15.77 -9.92
N ALA A 104 12.85 -16.61 -10.83
CA ALA A 104 12.71 -18.04 -10.66
C ALA A 104 14.07 -18.72 -10.81
#